data_AF-A0A3D1AVR9-F1
#
_entry.id   AF-A0A3D1AVR9-F1
#
_cell.length_a   1.000
_cell.length_b   1.000
_cell.length_c   1.000
_cell.angle_alpha   90.00
_cell.angle_beta   90.00
_cell.angle_gamma   90.00
#
_symmetry.space_group_name_H-M   'P 1'
#
loop_
_entity.id
_entity.type
_entity.pdbx_description
1 polymer ?
#
loop_
_entity_poly.entity_id
_entity_poly.type
_entity_poly.pdbx_seq_one_letter_code
_entity_poly.pdbx_strand_id
1 'polypeptide(L)'
;MHGRPEAAPILDLHPTHCPYCALQCGMHLRQTASRKWSVESRDFPTNKGGLCQKGWTAAELLDHPERLLTPLVRDTRSDALRPTDWDEALDRIAGAIRRTQESYGRDAVGVFGGGGLTNEKAYQLGKFARVALRTSQIDYNGRFCMSSAAAASIKAFGVDRGMPFPLADIPNAETILLMGSNAAETMPPVMQYFQAQKSRGGALIVVDPRLTPTAAAATLHLQITP
;
A
#
# COMPACT_ATOMS: atom_id res chain seq x y z
N MET A 1 23.87 -13.53 46.45
CA MET A 1 23.85 -12.56 45.33
C MET A 1 23.35 -13.29 44.09
N HIS A 2 22.05 -13.26 43.83
CA HIS A 2 21.49 -13.78 42.58
C HIS A 2 21.68 -12.70 41.51
N GLY A 3 22.64 -12.90 40.62
CA GLY A 3 22.85 -12.03 39.47
C GLY A 3 21.56 -11.98 38.64
N ARG A 4 21.09 -10.76 38.35
CA ARG A 4 20.05 -10.55 37.34
C ARG A 4 20.57 -11.09 36.01
N PRO A 5 19.78 -11.85 35.24
CA PRO A 5 20.17 -12.25 33.91
C PRO A 5 20.43 -10.99 33.07
N GLU A 6 21.62 -10.96 32.49
CA GLU A 6 22.08 -9.93 31.56
C GLU A 6 21.08 -9.84 30.40
N ALA A 7 20.60 -8.63 30.09
CA ALA A 7 19.65 -8.43 29.01
C ALA A 7 20.29 -8.91 27.70
N ALA A 8 19.61 -9.83 27.01
CA ALA A 8 20.04 -10.27 25.68
C ALA A 8 20.28 -9.05 24.78
N PRO A 9 21.35 -9.04 23.96
CA PRO A 9 21.67 -7.90 23.11
C PRO A 9 20.47 -7.53 22.26
N ILE A 10 20.16 -6.23 22.22
CA ILE A 10 19.08 -5.66 21.42
C ILE A 10 19.34 -6.05 19.97
N LEU A 11 18.61 -7.05 19.47
CA LEU A 11 18.63 -7.41 18.06
C LEU A 11 18.11 -6.19 17.28
N ASP A 12 18.84 -5.79 16.24
CA ASP A 12 18.68 -4.53 15.52
C ASP A 12 17.21 -4.21 15.20
N LEU A 13 16.75 -3.05 15.67
CA LEU A 13 15.46 -2.47 15.31
C LEU A 13 15.59 -1.82 13.94
N HIS A 14 14.96 -2.39 12.92
CA HIS A 14 15.00 -1.85 11.56
C HIS A 14 13.79 -0.95 11.31
N PRO A 15 13.96 0.38 11.20
CA PRO A 15 12.85 1.28 10.92
C PRO A 15 12.33 1.06 9.50
N THR A 16 11.01 0.99 9.36
CA THR A 16 10.33 0.83 8.08
C THR A 16 8.91 1.41 8.12
N HIS A 17 8.14 1.17 7.06
CA HIS A 17 6.74 1.56 6.92
C HIS A 17 5.86 0.34 6.63
N CYS A 18 4.64 0.38 7.16
CA CYS A 18 3.61 -0.62 6.92
C CYS A 18 3.30 -0.76 5.41
N PRO A 19 3.37 -1.97 4.82
CA PRO A 19 3.29 -2.16 3.37
C PRO A 19 1.87 -2.16 2.78
N TYR A 20 0.85 -1.79 3.58
CA TYR A 20 -0.55 -1.97 3.20
C TYR A 20 -1.19 -0.71 2.59
N CYS A 21 -1.83 0.12 3.42
CA CYS A 21 -2.58 1.28 2.93
C CYS A 21 -1.68 2.51 2.72
N ALA A 22 -2.21 3.53 2.05
CA ALA A 22 -1.52 4.78 1.76
C ALA A 22 -1.15 5.61 3.02
N LEU A 23 -1.69 5.25 4.20
CA LEU A 23 -1.31 5.91 5.46
C LEU A 23 0.15 5.66 5.85
N GLN A 24 0.75 4.57 5.36
CA GLN A 24 2.19 4.27 5.52
C GLN A 24 2.67 4.43 6.97
N CYS A 25 1.98 3.77 7.90
CA CYS A 25 2.28 3.85 9.34
C CYS A 25 3.75 3.50 9.60
N GLY A 26 4.42 4.26 10.46
CA GLY A 26 5.78 3.96 10.88
C GLY A 26 5.81 2.72 11.78
N MET A 27 6.76 1.83 11.53
CA MET A 27 7.00 0.63 12.34
C MET A 27 8.49 0.29 12.40
N HIS A 28 8.86 -0.59 13.32
CA HIS A 28 10.13 -1.30 13.31
C HIS A 28 9.90 -2.77 13.01
N LEU A 29 10.83 -3.38 12.28
CA LEU A 29 11.00 -4.81 12.23
C LEU A 29 12.12 -5.21 13.19
N ARG A 30 11.84 -6.20 14.03
CA ARG A 30 12.82 -6.78 14.95
C ARG A 30 12.85 -8.27 14.73
N GLN A 31 14.06 -8.81 14.57
CA GLN A 31 14.26 -10.25 14.58
C GLN A 31 14.25 -10.77 16.01
N THR A 32 13.49 -11.83 16.28
CA THR A 32 13.46 -12.50 17.58
C THR A 32 14.68 -13.41 17.74
N ALA A 33 14.95 -13.87 18.97
CA ALA A 33 15.99 -14.88 19.21
C ALA A 33 15.81 -16.17 18.38
N SER A 34 14.56 -16.49 18.01
CA SER A 34 14.21 -17.61 17.13
C SER A 34 14.31 -17.29 15.63
N ARG A 35 14.96 -16.17 15.27
CA ARG A 35 15.12 -15.67 13.90
C ARG A 35 13.83 -15.29 13.16
N LYS A 36 12.68 -15.26 13.84
CA LYS A 36 11.41 -14.81 13.26
C LYS A 36 11.33 -13.28 13.27
N TRP A 37 10.60 -12.72 12.32
CA TRP A 37 10.33 -11.28 12.32
C TRP A 37 9.13 -10.92 13.19
N SER A 38 9.23 -9.80 13.90
CA SER A 38 8.15 -9.20 14.67
C SER A 38 8.03 -7.71 14.35
N VAL A 39 6.83 -7.17 14.50
CA VAL A 39 6.54 -5.75 14.29
C VAL A 39 6.45 -5.04 15.64
N GLU A 40 7.08 -3.87 15.73
CA GLU A 40 6.85 -2.91 16.81
C GLU A 40 6.37 -1.58 16.23
N SER A 41 5.42 -0.93 16.89
CA SER A 41 4.97 0.40 16.48
C SER A 41 6.10 1.42 16.65
N ARG A 42 6.26 2.30 15.66
CA ARG A 42 7.16 3.45 15.74
C ARG A 42 6.33 4.71 15.84
N ASP A 43 6.72 5.63 16.71
CA ASP A 43 6.14 6.97 16.69
C ASP A 43 6.48 7.65 15.36
N PHE A 44 5.45 8.03 14.62
CA PHE A 44 5.57 8.59 13.29
C PHE A 44 4.33 9.42 12.96
N PRO A 45 4.46 10.55 12.21
CA PRO A 45 3.37 11.51 12.03
C PRO A 45 2.08 10.96 11.42
N THR A 46 2.05 9.78 10.80
CA THR A 46 0.79 9.25 10.25
C THR A 46 0.00 8.40 11.23
N ASN A 47 0.67 7.83 12.23
CA ASN A 47 0.06 6.83 13.10
C ASN A 47 0.27 7.08 14.60
N LYS A 48 1.17 7.99 15.01
CA LYS A 48 1.47 8.35 16.42
C LYS A 48 1.63 7.13 17.35
N GLY A 49 2.34 6.11 16.86
CA GLY A 49 2.52 4.84 17.57
C GLY A 49 1.35 3.85 17.45
N GLY A 50 0.22 4.21 16.85
CA GLY A 50 -0.86 3.28 16.55
C GLY A 50 -0.57 2.37 15.35
N LEU A 51 -1.01 1.12 15.38
CA LEU A 51 -1.05 0.25 14.20
C LEU A 51 -2.40 -0.48 14.18
N CYS A 52 -2.94 -0.73 12.99
CA CYS A 52 -4.10 -1.62 12.83
C CYS A 52 -3.64 -3.08 12.75
N GLN A 53 -4.59 -4.02 12.79
CA GLN A 53 -4.31 -5.46 12.70
C GLN A 53 -3.35 -5.81 11.55
N LYS A 54 -3.61 -5.26 10.35
CA LYS A 54 -2.75 -5.48 9.17
C LYS A 54 -1.29 -5.09 9.45
N GLY A 55 -1.07 -3.96 10.13
CA GLY A 55 0.26 -3.49 10.49
C GLY A 55 0.95 -4.41 11.50
N TRP A 56 0.24 -4.80 12.57
CA TRP A 56 0.78 -5.68 13.61
C TRP A 56 1.17 -7.07 13.08
N THR A 57 0.42 -7.60 12.12
CA THR A 57 0.67 -8.92 11.53
C THR A 57 1.53 -8.88 10.28
N ALA A 58 2.06 -7.71 9.88
CA ALA A 58 2.78 -7.56 8.61
C ALA A 58 4.00 -8.51 8.47
N ALA A 59 4.66 -8.84 9.59
CA ALA A 59 5.81 -9.73 9.60
C ALA A 59 5.45 -11.21 9.32
N GLU A 60 4.19 -11.63 9.52
CA GLU A 60 3.76 -13.02 9.32
C GLU A 60 3.92 -13.46 7.85
N LEU A 61 3.87 -12.51 6.91
CA LEU A 61 4.02 -12.78 5.48
C LEU A 61 5.48 -12.98 5.03
N LEU A 62 6.46 -12.57 5.85
CA LEU A 62 7.87 -12.61 5.44
C LEU A 62 8.38 -14.05 5.28
N ASP A 63 7.95 -14.93 6.19
CA ASP A 63 8.39 -16.34 6.27
C ASP A 63 7.22 -17.31 6.04
N HIS A 64 6.14 -16.88 5.37
CA HIS A 64 4.98 -17.73 5.10
C HIS A 64 5.37 -18.94 4.24
N PRO A 65 4.96 -20.18 4.59
CA PRO A 65 5.41 -21.39 3.90
C PRO A 65 4.98 -21.48 2.42
N GLU A 66 3.91 -20.78 2.04
CA GLU A 66 3.45 -20.74 0.64
C GLU A 66 4.13 -19.65 -0.20
N ARG A 67 5.10 -18.92 0.36
CA ARG A 67 5.83 -17.89 -0.38
C ARG A 67 6.60 -18.54 -1.53
N LEU A 68 6.40 -18.06 -2.75
CA LEU A 68 7.16 -18.51 -3.92
C LEU A 68 8.60 -18.00 -3.84
N LEU A 69 9.56 -18.94 -3.80
CA LEU A 69 10.99 -18.67 -3.68
C LEU A 69 11.80 -18.99 -4.95
N THR A 70 11.17 -19.67 -5.92
CA THR A 70 11.80 -20.05 -7.19
C THR A 70 10.90 -19.64 -8.36
N PRO A 71 11.47 -19.27 -9.52
CA PRO A 71 10.68 -19.10 -10.74
C PRO A 71 9.89 -20.36 -11.09
N LEU A 72 8.68 -20.16 -11.61
CA LEU A 72 7.81 -21.22 -12.10
C LEU A 72 7.42 -20.92 -13.55
N VAL A 73 7.38 -21.95 -14.40
CA VAL A 73 6.98 -21.86 -15.80
C VAL A 73 5.92 -22.91 -16.13
N ARG A 74 5.19 -22.70 -17.23
CA ARG A 74 4.16 -23.62 -17.71
C ARG A 74 4.32 -23.80 -19.22
N ASP A 75 4.51 -25.01 -19.71
CA ASP A 75 4.89 -25.24 -21.11
C ASP A 75 3.73 -24.96 -22.08
N THR A 76 2.53 -25.43 -21.78
CA THR A 76 1.28 -25.05 -22.45
C THR A 76 0.28 -24.45 -21.47
N ARG A 77 -0.81 -23.83 -21.94
CA ARG A 77 -1.83 -23.24 -21.03
C ARG A 77 -2.48 -24.27 -20.10
N SER A 78 -2.53 -25.53 -20.51
CA SER A 78 -3.15 -26.62 -19.77
C SER A 78 -2.23 -27.30 -18.76
N ASP A 79 -0.91 -27.22 -18.91
CA ASP A 79 0.03 -27.96 -18.05
C ASP A 79 0.09 -27.37 -16.64
N ALA A 80 0.55 -28.13 -15.64
CA ALA A 80 0.83 -27.56 -14.32
C ALA A 80 2.05 -26.61 -14.36
N LEU A 81 2.14 -25.70 -13.38
CA LEU A 81 3.37 -24.94 -13.17
C LEU A 81 4.48 -25.88 -12.69
N ARG A 82 5.68 -25.74 -13.27
CA ARG A 82 6.89 -26.44 -12.84
C ARG A 82 7.97 -25.45 -12.41
N PRO A 83 8.80 -25.77 -11.40
CA PRO A 83 9.98 -24.98 -11.07
C PRO A 83 10.97 -24.89 -12.23
N THR A 84 11.71 -23.79 -12.26
CA THR A 84 12.85 -23.55 -13.15
C THR A 84 13.84 -22.58 -12.51
N ASP A 85 15.00 -22.39 -13.13
CA ASP A 85 15.97 -21.37 -12.78
C ASP A 85 15.64 -20.00 -13.40
N TRP A 86 16.44 -18.99 -13.05
CA TRP A 86 16.24 -17.63 -13.54
C TRP A 86 16.60 -17.48 -15.03
N ASP A 87 17.57 -18.24 -15.54
CA ASP A 87 18.04 -18.10 -16.92
C ASP A 87 16.97 -18.60 -17.90
N GLU A 88 16.42 -19.81 -17.68
CA GLU A 88 15.32 -20.35 -18.49
C GLU A 88 14.08 -19.43 -18.40
N ALA A 89 13.72 -18.98 -17.20
CA ALA A 89 12.55 -18.11 -17.01
C ALA A 89 12.70 -16.78 -17.78
N LEU A 90 13.85 -16.11 -17.66
CA LEU A 90 14.11 -14.83 -18.29
C LEU A 90 14.26 -14.96 -19.81
N ASP A 91 14.93 -16.01 -20.31
CA ASP A 91 15.04 -16.27 -21.75
C ASP A 91 13.68 -16.54 -22.39
N ARG A 92 12.82 -17.29 -21.70
CA ARG A 92 11.45 -17.54 -22.16
C ARG A 92 10.64 -16.25 -22.24
N ILE A 93 10.71 -15.40 -21.21
CA ILE A 93 10.04 -14.09 -21.18
C ILE A 93 10.55 -13.18 -22.30
N ALA A 94 11.88 -13.02 -22.41
CA ALA A 94 12.50 -12.16 -23.42
C ALA A 94 12.20 -12.64 -24.85
N GLY A 95 12.28 -13.95 -25.08
CA GLY A 95 11.94 -14.56 -26.37
C GLY A 95 10.48 -14.35 -26.76
N ALA A 96 9.54 -14.52 -25.82
CA ALA A 96 8.12 -14.27 -26.06
C ALA A 96 7.83 -12.80 -26.37
N ILE A 97 8.45 -11.87 -25.63
CA ILE A 97 8.34 -10.42 -25.88
C ILE A 97 8.83 -10.09 -27.29
N ARG A 98 10.03 -10.54 -27.66
CA ARG A 98 10.62 -10.26 -29.00
C ARG A 98 9.73 -10.78 -30.12
N ARG A 99 9.34 -12.06 -30.07
CA ARG A 99 8.46 -12.67 -31.09
C ARG A 99 7.12 -11.94 -31.22
N THR A 100 6.53 -11.54 -30.09
CA THR A 100 5.25 -10.81 -30.08
C THR A 100 5.41 -9.43 -30.71
N GLN A 101 6.48 -8.70 -30.37
CA GLN A 101 6.73 -7.39 -30.94
C GLN A 101 7.13 -7.42 -32.43
N GLU A 102 7.87 -8.46 -32.85
CA GLU A 102 8.19 -8.68 -34.27
C GLU A 102 6.93 -8.94 -35.10
N SER A 103 5.96 -9.68 -34.54
CA SER A 103 4.73 -10.06 -35.25
C SER A 103 3.66 -8.98 -35.22
N TYR A 104 3.55 -8.22 -34.12
CA TYR A 104 2.38 -7.37 -33.83
C TYR A 104 2.75 -5.93 -33.43
N GLY A 105 4.03 -5.57 -33.47
CA GLY A 105 4.51 -4.23 -33.10
C GLY A 105 4.75 -4.05 -31.59
N ARG A 106 5.34 -2.92 -31.22
CA ARG A 106 5.84 -2.69 -29.84
C ARG A 106 4.73 -2.70 -28.78
N ASP A 107 3.57 -2.16 -29.13
CA ASP A 107 2.42 -2.02 -28.22
C ASP A 107 1.64 -3.33 -28.00
N ALA A 108 2.00 -4.42 -28.68
CA ALA A 108 1.45 -5.74 -28.41
C ALA A 108 1.89 -6.35 -27.07
N VAL A 109 2.85 -5.71 -26.38
CA VAL A 109 3.30 -6.06 -25.03
C VAL A 109 2.92 -4.94 -24.08
N GLY A 110 2.18 -5.27 -23.03
CA GLY A 110 1.77 -4.34 -21.98
C GLY A 110 2.42 -4.63 -20.64
N VAL A 111 2.51 -3.61 -19.78
CA VAL A 111 3.02 -3.70 -18.42
C VAL A 111 1.95 -3.25 -17.44
N PHE A 112 1.66 -4.06 -16.43
CA PHE A 112 0.69 -3.73 -15.38
C PHE A 112 1.37 -3.74 -14.00
N GLY A 113 1.55 -2.56 -13.42
CA GLY A 113 2.19 -2.37 -12.12
C GLY A 113 1.20 -2.35 -10.95
N GLY A 114 1.71 -1.96 -9.77
CA GLY A 114 0.88 -1.82 -8.57
C GLY A 114 1.39 -0.72 -7.63
N GLY A 115 0.46 -0.08 -6.92
CA GLY A 115 0.77 0.94 -5.91
C GLY A 115 1.46 0.42 -4.64
N GLY A 116 1.67 -0.90 -4.52
CA GLY A 116 2.49 -1.51 -3.47
C GLY A 116 3.98 -1.57 -3.79
N LEU A 117 4.39 -1.09 -4.98
CA LEU A 117 5.80 -0.95 -5.34
C LEU A 117 6.40 0.28 -4.64
N THR A 118 7.70 0.23 -4.36
CA THR A 118 8.44 1.44 -3.96
C THR A 118 8.53 2.41 -5.14
N ASN A 119 8.84 3.67 -4.87
CA ASN A 119 8.96 4.69 -5.91
C ASN A 119 10.05 4.33 -6.93
N GLU A 120 11.17 3.75 -6.48
CA GLU A 120 12.27 3.30 -7.34
C GLU A 120 11.82 2.17 -8.26
N LYS A 121 11.06 1.19 -7.74
CA LYS A 121 10.53 0.08 -8.55
C LYS A 121 9.47 0.56 -9.53
N ALA A 122 8.59 1.48 -9.13
CA ALA A 122 7.61 2.07 -10.01
C ALA A 122 8.28 2.85 -11.16
N TYR A 123 9.32 3.63 -10.85
CA TYR A 123 10.13 4.33 -11.85
C TYR A 123 10.85 3.36 -12.78
N GLN A 124 11.50 2.31 -12.24
CA GLN A 124 12.16 1.28 -13.03
C GLN A 124 11.18 0.54 -13.95
N LEU A 125 9.97 0.24 -13.49
CA LEU A 125 8.92 -0.38 -14.29
C LEU A 125 8.48 0.52 -15.46
N GLY A 126 8.30 1.82 -15.19
CA GLY A 126 8.03 2.83 -16.22
C GLY A 126 9.16 2.94 -17.25
N LYS A 127 10.41 2.98 -16.79
CA LYS A 127 11.60 3.00 -17.65
C LYS A 127 11.69 1.73 -18.49
N PHE A 128 11.44 0.56 -17.90
CA PHE A 128 11.43 -0.71 -18.61
C PHE A 128 10.38 -0.71 -19.72
N ALA A 129 9.15 -0.29 -19.44
CA ALA A 129 8.10 -0.19 -20.46
C ALA A 129 8.46 0.78 -21.59
N ARG A 130 8.87 2.01 -21.25
CA ARG A 130 9.07 3.07 -22.25
C ARG A 130 10.39 2.97 -23.01
N VAL A 131 11.46 2.50 -22.38
CA VAL A 131 12.82 2.49 -22.97
C VAL A 131 13.18 1.11 -23.50
N ALA A 132 13.01 0.06 -22.70
CA ALA A 132 13.42 -1.29 -23.09
C ALA A 132 12.40 -1.94 -24.02
N LEU A 133 11.12 -1.95 -23.62
CA LEU A 133 10.04 -2.52 -24.43
C LEU A 133 9.59 -1.57 -25.54
N ARG A 134 9.77 -0.25 -25.35
CA ARG A 134 9.24 0.80 -26.25
C ARG A 134 7.74 0.70 -26.48
N THR A 135 7.02 0.25 -25.47
CA THR A 135 5.55 0.17 -25.49
C THR A 135 4.94 1.41 -24.85
N SER A 136 3.85 1.90 -25.42
CA SER A 136 2.99 2.90 -24.80
C SER A 136 2.08 2.28 -23.71
N GLN A 137 1.91 0.96 -23.74
CA GLN A 137 0.97 0.21 -22.91
C GLN A 137 1.56 -0.07 -21.51
N ILE A 138 1.38 0.90 -20.61
CA ILE A 138 1.68 0.74 -19.19
C ILE A 138 0.52 1.31 -18.36
N ASP A 139 0.04 0.53 -17.40
CA ASP A 139 -0.92 1.00 -16.39
C ASP A 139 -0.65 0.30 -15.04
N TYR A 140 -1.45 0.59 -14.03
CA TYR A 140 -1.37 0.00 -12.70
C TYR A 140 -2.74 0.03 -12.01
N ASN A 141 -2.85 -0.65 -10.87
CA ASN A 141 -4.09 -0.73 -10.10
C ASN A 141 -4.70 0.63 -9.68
N GLY A 142 -3.93 1.72 -9.68
CA GLY A 142 -4.46 3.06 -9.40
C GLY A 142 -5.48 3.56 -10.43
N ARG A 143 -5.50 2.99 -11.65
CA ARG A 143 -6.56 3.21 -12.64
C ARG A 143 -7.96 3.00 -12.07
N PHE A 144 -8.12 1.95 -11.27
CA PHE A 144 -9.40 1.52 -10.70
C PHE A 144 -9.82 2.31 -9.46
N CYS A 145 -8.90 3.07 -8.86
CA CYS A 145 -9.13 3.71 -7.57
C CYS A 145 -9.07 5.23 -7.68
N MET A 146 -7.95 5.77 -8.17
CA MET A 146 -7.62 7.18 -7.98
C MET A 146 -7.65 8.02 -9.27
N SER A 147 -8.01 7.42 -10.41
CA SER A 147 -8.01 8.10 -11.72
C SER A 147 -9.03 9.24 -11.80
N SER A 148 -10.24 9.06 -11.26
CA SER A 148 -11.26 10.11 -11.19
C SER A 148 -10.83 11.27 -10.29
N ALA A 149 -10.19 10.97 -9.14
CA ALA A 149 -9.67 11.98 -8.24
C ALA A 149 -8.55 12.80 -8.88
N ALA A 150 -7.61 12.13 -9.58
CA ALA A 150 -6.56 12.79 -10.36
C ALA A 150 -7.16 13.76 -11.40
N ALA A 151 -8.12 13.28 -12.20
CA ALA A 151 -8.76 14.09 -13.23
C ALA A 151 -9.50 15.31 -12.65
N ALA A 152 -10.20 15.15 -11.53
CA ALA A 152 -10.91 16.23 -10.85
C ALA A 152 -9.93 17.26 -10.26
N SER A 153 -8.90 16.82 -9.53
CA SER A 153 -7.91 17.72 -8.92
C SER A 153 -7.11 18.50 -9.97
N ILE A 154 -6.73 17.87 -11.08
CA ILE A 154 -6.03 18.56 -12.17
C ILE A 154 -6.92 19.65 -12.78
N LYS A 155 -8.20 19.36 -13.02
CA LYS A 155 -9.15 20.35 -13.56
C LYS A 155 -9.42 21.51 -12.60
N ALA A 156 -9.50 21.23 -11.30
CA ALA A 156 -9.85 22.23 -10.29
C ALA A 156 -8.63 23.08 -9.85
N PHE A 157 -7.46 22.46 -9.73
CA PHE A 157 -6.29 23.05 -9.06
C PHE A 157 -5.00 22.99 -9.88
N GLY A 158 -4.99 22.34 -11.05
CA GLY A 158 -3.79 22.21 -11.89
C GLY A 158 -2.74 21.23 -11.35
N VAL A 159 -3.03 20.51 -10.27
CA VAL A 159 -2.12 19.55 -9.64
C VAL A 159 -2.78 18.18 -9.52
N ASP A 160 -1.97 17.12 -9.66
CA ASP A 160 -2.44 15.75 -9.48
C ASP A 160 -2.81 15.49 -8.01
N ARG A 161 -3.50 14.36 -7.80
CA ARG A 161 -3.98 13.89 -6.50
C ARG A 161 -2.88 13.81 -5.43
N GLY A 162 -3.27 14.15 -4.22
CA GLY A 162 -2.47 14.04 -3.00
C GLY A 162 -3.27 14.65 -1.85
N MET A 163 -2.87 14.39 -0.61
CA MET A 163 -3.36 15.24 0.48
C MET A 163 -2.63 16.58 0.39
N PRO A 164 -3.34 17.70 0.17
CA PRO A 164 -2.68 19.00 0.03
C PRO A 164 -2.23 19.58 1.39
N PHE A 165 -2.54 18.89 2.49
CA PHE A 165 -2.21 19.27 3.86
C PHE A 165 -1.73 18.05 4.68
N PRO A 166 -0.93 18.26 5.73
CA PRO A 166 -0.54 17.20 6.64
C PRO A 166 -1.72 16.74 7.52
N LEU A 167 -1.70 15.47 7.96
CA LEU A 167 -2.70 14.95 8.90
C LEU A 167 -2.75 15.74 10.22
N ALA A 168 -1.66 16.41 10.59
CA ALA A 168 -1.57 17.27 11.76
C ALA A 168 -2.53 18.47 11.74
N ASP A 169 -3.08 18.83 10.57
CA ASP A 169 -4.06 19.92 10.44
C ASP A 169 -5.48 19.47 10.74
N ILE A 170 -5.78 18.16 10.62
CA ILE A 170 -7.12 17.61 10.86
C ILE A 170 -7.68 17.97 12.25
N PRO A 171 -6.92 17.86 13.36
CA PRO A 171 -7.40 18.25 14.69
C PRO A 171 -7.75 19.74 14.85
N ASN A 172 -7.30 20.61 13.94
CA ASN A 172 -7.56 22.04 14.01
C ASN A 172 -8.80 22.45 13.20
N ALA A 173 -9.37 21.54 12.39
CA ALA A 173 -10.53 21.85 11.57
C ALA A 173 -11.81 21.93 12.42
N GLU A 174 -12.55 23.04 12.33
CA GLU A 174 -13.85 23.19 13.00
C GLU A 174 -14.90 22.24 12.42
N THR A 175 -14.81 21.93 11.14
CA THR A 175 -15.70 20.99 10.45
C THR A 175 -14.92 20.13 9.46
N ILE A 176 -15.20 18.84 9.44
CA ILE A 176 -14.66 17.87 8.48
C ILE A 176 -15.83 17.19 7.78
N LEU A 177 -15.80 17.15 6.45
CA LEU A 177 -16.72 16.38 5.64
C LEU A 177 -15.99 15.18 5.02
N LEU A 178 -16.40 13.97 5.37
CA LEU A 178 -15.97 12.74 4.73
C LEU A 178 -17.09 12.24 3.81
N MET A 179 -16.84 12.23 2.50
CA MET A 179 -17.79 11.73 1.51
C MET A 179 -17.25 10.47 0.85
N GLY A 180 -17.99 9.36 0.95
CA GLY A 180 -17.59 8.08 0.36
C GLY A 180 -16.33 7.47 0.98
N SER A 181 -16.09 7.69 2.28
CA SER A 181 -14.89 7.22 2.97
C SER A 181 -15.23 6.42 4.23
N ASN A 182 -14.72 5.19 4.30
CA ASN A 182 -14.73 4.35 5.50
C ASN A 182 -13.32 4.24 6.11
N ALA A 183 -12.81 5.37 6.59
CA ALA A 183 -11.46 5.49 7.13
C ALA A 183 -11.20 4.55 8.34
N ALA A 184 -12.22 4.27 9.14
CA ALA A 184 -12.13 3.38 10.30
C ALA A 184 -11.73 1.94 9.95
N GLU A 185 -12.05 1.46 8.75
CA GLU A 185 -11.65 0.12 8.28
C GLU A 185 -10.46 0.15 7.32
N THR A 186 -10.44 1.15 6.43
CA THR A 186 -9.46 1.23 5.34
C THR A 186 -8.14 1.83 5.80
N MET A 187 -8.15 2.79 6.72
CA MET A 187 -6.98 3.48 7.27
C MET A 187 -7.12 3.72 8.78
N PRO A 188 -7.35 2.68 9.62
CA PRO A 188 -7.86 2.87 10.98
C PRO A 188 -7.06 3.85 11.87
N PRO A 189 -5.70 3.89 11.83
CA PRO A 189 -4.96 4.85 12.64
C PRO A 189 -5.25 6.32 12.33
N VAL A 190 -5.84 6.65 11.17
CA VAL A 190 -6.24 8.04 10.88
C VAL A 190 -7.40 8.50 11.77
N MET A 191 -8.20 7.58 12.31
CA MET A 191 -9.36 7.92 13.17
C MET A 191 -8.96 8.72 14.40
N GLN A 192 -7.73 8.56 14.91
CA GLN A 192 -7.23 9.35 16.04
C GLN A 192 -7.21 10.86 15.76
N TYR A 193 -7.02 11.26 14.49
CA TYR A 193 -7.04 12.66 14.09
C TYR A 193 -8.46 13.22 14.11
N PHE A 194 -9.44 12.45 13.62
CA PHE A 194 -10.85 12.82 13.69
C PHE A 194 -11.35 12.86 15.14
N GLN A 195 -10.91 11.94 16.00
CA GLN A 195 -11.25 12.00 17.42
C GLN A 195 -10.63 13.21 18.09
N ALA A 196 -9.36 13.53 17.82
CA ALA A 196 -8.72 14.73 18.35
C ALA A 196 -9.43 16.02 17.89
N GLN A 197 -9.94 16.05 16.65
CA GLN A 197 -10.77 17.14 16.15
C GLN A 197 -12.08 17.28 16.93
N LYS A 198 -12.82 16.17 17.11
CA LYS A 198 -14.06 16.16 17.90
C LYS A 198 -13.84 16.56 19.35
N SER A 199 -12.77 16.12 19.98
CA SER A 199 -12.41 16.50 21.36
C SER A 199 -12.16 18.00 21.52
N ARG A 200 -11.86 18.71 20.43
CA ARG A 200 -11.68 20.17 20.39
C ARG A 200 -12.98 20.92 20.05
N GLY A 201 -14.11 20.22 20.00
CA GLY A 201 -15.43 20.79 19.69
C GLY A 201 -15.75 20.83 18.20
N GLY A 202 -14.94 20.22 17.35
CA GLY A 202 -15.19 20.18 15.92
C GLY A 202 -16.28 19.18 15.51
N ALA A 203 -16.90 19.42 14.35
CA ALA A 203 -17.93 18.56 13.79
C ALA A 203 -17.37 17.62 12.70
N LEU A 204 -17.61 16.31 12.84
CA LEU A 204 -17.32 15.33 11.80
C LEU A 204 -18.63 14.96 11.09
N ILE A 205 -18.73 15.29 9.81
CA ILE A 205 -19.86 14.95 8.94
C ILE A 205 -19.43 13.79 8.03
N VAL A 206 -20.22 12.73 7.98
CA VAL A 206 -19.97 11.58 7.10
C VAL A 206 -21.13 11.42 6.14
N VAL A 207 -20.85 11.38 4.84
CA VAL A 207 -21.79 11.08 3.76
C VAL A 207 -21.43 9.70 3.20
N ASP A 208 -22.22 8.71 3.56
CA ASP A 208 -22.04 7.31 3.14
C ASP A 208 -23.42 6.63 3.15
N PRO A 209 -23.85 5.93 2.09
CA PRO A 209 -25.11 5.17 2.08
C PRO A 209 -25.18 4.09 3.16
N ARG A 210 -24.04 3.68 3.72
CA ARG A 210 -23.92 2.63 4.74
C ARG A 210 -23.59 3.24 6.11
N LEU A 211 -24.15 2.65 7.16
CA LEU A 211 -23.72 2.91 8.54
C LEU A 211 -22.43 2.13 8.85
N THR A 212 -21.29 2.68 8.43
CA THR A 212 -19.95 2.13 8.72
C THR A 212 -19.46 2.53 10.12
N PRO A 213 -18.39 1.91 10.67
CA PRO A 213 -17.76 2.40 11.90
C PRO A 213 -17.27 3.86 11.80
N THR A 214 -16.93 4.33 10.58
CA THR A 214 -16.62 5.75 10.33
C THR A 214 -17.86 6.62 10.51
N ALA A 215 -18.99 6.22 9.90
CA ALA A 215 -20.26 6.93 10.03
C ALA A 215 -20.80 6.92 11.47
N ALA A 216 -20.68 5.81 12.19
CA ALA A 216 -21.06 5.70 13.60
C ALA A 216 -20.25 6.63 14.52
N ALA A 217 -19.03 7.00 14.13
CA ALA A 217 -18.19 7.94 14.85
C ALA A 217 -18.48 9.42 14.50
N ALA A 218 -19.34 9.70 13.52
CA ALA A 218 -19.66 11.04 13.07
C ALA A 218 -20.49 11.84 14.08
N THR A 219 -20.40 13.16 14.01
CA THR A 219 -21.37 14.07 14.65
C THR A 219 -22.68 14.06 13.86
N LEU A 220 -22.59 13.96 12.53
CA LEU A 220 -23.74 13.84 11.63
C LEU A 220 -23.43 12.80 10.54
N HIS A 221 -24.29 11.80 10.41
CA HIS A 221 -24.27 10.85 9.31
C HIS A 221 -25.39 11.16 8.33
N LEU A 222 -25.03 11.43 7.08
CA LEU A 222 -25.95 11.63 5.96
C LEU A 222 -25.99 10.34 5.13
N GLN A 223 -27.04 9.54 5.37
CA GLN A 223 -27.25 8.27 4.69
C GLN A 223 -27.99 8.46 3.36
N ILE A 224 -27.23 8.79 2.31
CA ILE A 224 -27.75 9.01 0.96
C ILE A 224 -28.14 7.70 0.27
N THR A 225 -28.96 7.78 -0.79
CA THR A 225 -29.11 6.69 -1.75
C THR A 225 -27.94 6.74 -2.74
N PRO A 226 -27.27 5.61 -3.05
CA PRO A 226 -26.18 5.55 -4.02
C PRO A 226 -26.54 6.08 -5.42
#